data_AF-A0A844CR57-F1
#
_entry.id   AF-A0A844CR57-F1
#
_cell.length_a   1.000
_cell.length_b   1.000
_cell.length_c   1.000
_cell.angle_alpha   90.00
_cell.angle_beta   90.00
_cell.angle_gamma   90.00
#
_symmetry.space_group_name_H-M   'P 1'
#
loop_
_entity.id
_entity.type
_entity.pdbx_description
1 polymer ?
#
loop_
_entity_poly.entity_id
_entity_poly.type
_entity_poly.pdbx_seq_one_letter_code
_entity_poly.pdbx_strand_id
1 'polypeptide(L)' 'MVDESGNPKGGDAARWLAVWLAAPLPALGGATPASYMDTFAGQKLVEDLLSMIQSGAYA' A
#
# COMPACT_ATOMS: atom_id res chain seq x y z
N MET A 1 20.66 0.85 8.46
CA MET A 1 19.73 -0.25 8.79
C MET A 1 18.71 0.33 9.77
N VAL A 2 17.52 0.65 9.28
CA VAL A 2 16.33 1.16 9.98
C VAL A 2 16.55 2.35 10.93
N ASP A 3 16.56 3.56 10.39
CA ASP A 3 16.35 4.80 11.15
C ASP A 3 15.75 5.86 10.23
N GLU A 4 14.46 5.74 9.87
CA GLU A 4 13.75 6.81 9.14
C GLU A 4 12.23 6.63 9.08
N SER A 5 11.59 6.26 10.20
CA SER A 5 10.14 6.44 10.32
C SER A 5 9.79 6.70 11.76
N GLY A 6 9.54 7.98 12.03
CA GLY A 6 9.20 8.51 13.33
C GLY A 6 8.10 7.70 14.01
N ASN A 7 8.25 7.52 15.31
CA ASN A 7 7.21 7.04 16.18
C ASN A 7 6.16 8.15 16.36
N PRO A 8 4.88 7.88 16.06
CA PRO A 8 3.83 8.33 16.93
C PRO A 8 3.11 7.10 17.47
N LYS A 9 3.04 7.02 18.80
CA LYS A 9 2.11 6.23 19.59
C LYS A 9 0.94 5.65 18.77
N GLY A 10 0.96 4.35 18.48
CA GLY A 10 -0.21 3.61 18.00
C GLY A 10 -0.33 3.46 16.49
N GLY A 11 0.66 2.83 15.85
CA GLY A 11 0.50 1.59 15.08
C GLY A 11 -0.81 1.29 14.34
N ASP A 12 -1.41 2.24 13.64
CA ASP A 12 -2.59 2.01 12.80
C ASP A 12 -2.18 1.64 11.36
N ALA A 13 -1.08 0.90 11.18
CA ALA A 13 -0.62 0.46 9.85
C ALA A 13 -1.71 -0.35 9.12
N ALA A 14 -2.46 -1.17 9.86
CA ALA A 14 -3.62 -1.89 9.32
C ALA A 14 -4.77 -0.95 8.92
N ARG A 15 -5.01 0.12 9.69
CA ARG A 15 -6.03 1.13 9.37
C ARG A 15 -5.62 1.99 8.19
N TRP A 16 -4.36 2.41 8.13
CA TRP A 16 -3.78 3.10 6.98
C TRP A 16 -3.87 2.23 5.73
N LEU A 17 -3.51 0.94 5.83
CA LEU A 17 -3.62 -0.01 4.73
C LEU A 17 -5.08 -0.18 4.29
N ALA A 18 -6.02 -0.30 5.23
CA ALA A 18 -7.45 -0.40 4.89
C ALA A 18 -7.96 0.83 4.15
N VAL A 19 -7.55 2.04 4.57
CA VAL A 19 -7.89 3.29 3.88
C VAL A 19 -7.24 3.34 2.49
N TRP A 20 -5.98 2.93 2.38
CA TRP A 20 -5.25 2.90 1.10
C TRP A 20 -5.84 1.87 0.13
N LEU A 21 -6.25 0.70 0.61
CA LEU A 21 -6.91 -0.34 -0.20
C LEU A 21 -8.26 0.13 -0.76
N ALA A 22 -8.94 1.03 -0.04
CA ALA A 22 -10.21 1.63 -0.45
C ALA A 22 -10.04 2.86 -1.36
N ALA A 23 -8.82 3.41 -1.47
CA ALA A 23 -8.53 4.57 -2.31
C ALA A 23 -8.26 4.13 -3.77
N PRO A 24 -8.85 4.81 -4.78
CA PRO A 24 -8.57 4.51 -6.18
C PRO A 24 -7.15 4.96 -6.53
N LEU A 25 -6.35 4.06 -7.14
CA LEU A 25 -4.99 4.37 -7.55
C LEU A 25 -4.92 4.67 -9.06
N PRO A 26 -4.24 5.75 -9.47
CA PRO A 26 -4.04 6.04 -10.90
C PRO A 26 -3.21 4.94 -11.59
N ALA A 27 -2.27 4.31 -10.88
CA ALA A 27 -1.47 3.19 -11.38
C ALA A 27 -2.31 1.94 -11.73
N LEU A 28 -3.52 1.82 -11.15
CA LEU A 28 -4.48 0.75 -11.43
C LEU A 28 -5.55 1.17 -12.43
N GLY A 29 -5.35 2.28 -13.15
CA GLY A 29 -6.36 2.83 -14.06
C GLY A 29 -7.60 3.38 -13.34
N GLY A 30 -7.45 3.79 -12.06
CA GLY A 30 -8.55 4.31 -11.24
C GLY A 30 -9.31 3.26 -10.43
N ALA A 31 -8.89 1.99 -10.49
CA ALA A 31 -9.43 0.93 -9.64
C ALA A 31 -8.81 0.94 -8.23
N THR A 32 -9.53 0.34 -7.27
CA THR A 32 -9.08 0.22 -5.89
C THR A 32 -8.22 -1.05 -5.72
N PRO A 33 -7.12 -0.99 -4.94
CA PRO A 33 -6.32 -2.18 -4.62
C PRO A 33 -7.15 -3.33 -4.02
N ALA A 34 -8.17 -3.01 -3.22
CA ALA A 34 -9.09 -4.00 -2.67
C ALA A 34 -9.75 -4.88 -3.75
N SER A 35 -10.02 -4.32 -4.93
CA SER A 35 -10.62 -5.07 -6.06
C SER A 35 -9.67 -6.12 -6.64
N TYR A 36 -8.36 -5.98 -6.42
CA TYR A 36 -7.34 -6.91 -6.90
C TYR A 36 -6.97 -7.98 -5.88
N MET A 37 -7.38 -7.82 -4.62
CA MET A 37 -7.08 -8.78 -3.54
C MET A 37 -7.78 -10.14 -3.71
N ASP A 38 -8.76 -10.24 -4.61
CA ASP A 38 -9.48 -11.48 -4.94
C ASP A 38 -8.64 -12.46 -5.79
N THR A 39 -7.54 -11.99 -6.38
CA THR A 39 -6.67 -12.81 -7.23
C THR A 39 -5.23 -12.83 -6.71
N PHE A 40 -4.56 -13.97 -6.82
CA PHE A 40 -3.13 -14.08 -6.47
C PHE A 40 -2.24 -13.11 -7.27
N ALA A 41 -2.58 -12.87 -8.54
CA ALA A 41 -1.86 -11.91 -9.37
C ALA A 41 -2.04 -10.47 -8.86
N GLY A 42 -3.26 -10.11 -8.45
CA GLY A 42 -3.54 -8.80 -7.88
C GLY A 42 -2.89 -8.58 -6.52
N GLN A 43 -2.87 -9.60 -5.65
CA GLN A 43 -2.16 -9.55 -4.37
C GLN A 43 -0.66 -9.27 -4.54
N LYS A 44 0.00 -9.94 -5.51
CA LYS A 44 1.41 -9.68 -5.86
C LYS A 44 1.63 -8.22 -6.29
N LEU A 45 0.75 -7.69 -7.13
CA LEU A 45 0.83 -6.31 -7.58
C LEU A 45 0.67 -5.32 -6.43
N VAL A 46 -0.26 -5.58 -5.50
CA VAL A 46 -0.45 -4.78 -4.29
C VAL A 46 0.78 -4.82 -3.37
N GLU A 47 1.44 -5.97 -3.26
CA GLU A 47 2.68 -6.16 -2.50
C GLU A 47 3.86 -5.38 -3.11
N ASP A 48 4.01 -5.40 -4.43
CA ASP A 48 5.02 -4.62 -5.16
C ASP A 48 4.79 -3.10 -4.97
N LEU A 49 3.53 -2.66 -5.06
CA LEU A 49 3.15 -1.27 -4.80
C LEU A 49 3.51 -0.84 -3.38
N LEU A 50 3.20 -1.66 -2.38
CA LEU A 50 3.51 -1.38 -0.98
C LEU A 50 5.02 -1.31 -0.75
N SER A 51 5.77 -2.20 -1.39
CA SER A 51 7.25 -2.20 -1.36
C SER A 51 7.83 -0.94 -1.99
N MET A 52 7.22 -0.44 -3.09
CA MET A 52 7.62 0.81 -3.73
C MET A 52 7.29 2.05 -2.88
N ILE A 53 6.16 2.03 -2.17
CA ILE A 53 5.78 3.08 -1.21
C ILE A 53 6.74 3.10 -0.02
N GLN A 54 7.08 1.93 0.54
CA GLN A 54 8.01 1.82 1.67
C GLN A 54 9.44 2.22 1.31
N SER A 55 9.88 1.93 0.08
CA SER A 55 11.21 2.32 -0.41
C SER A 55 11.29 3.79 -0.85
N GLY A 56 10.17 4.53 -0.86
CA GLY A 56 10.12 5.91 -1.36
C GLY A 56 10.35 6.01 -2.87
N ALA A 57 10.33 4.89 -3.59
CA ALA A 57 10.54 4.82 -5.03
C ALA A 57 9.29 5.19 -5.85
N TYR A 58 8.19 5.54 -5.18
CA TYR A 58 6.99 6.11 -5.79
C TYR A 58 7.23 7.60 -6.09
N ALA A 59 7.94 7.89 -7.19
CA ALA A 59 8.15 9.23 -7.74
C ALA A 59 7.67 9.30 -9.19
#